data_AF-A0A2E8KAC5-F1
#
_entry.id   AF-A0A2E8KAC5-F1
#
_cell.length_a   1.000
_cell.length_b   1.000
_cell.length_c   1.000
_cell.angle_alpha   90.00
_cell.angle_beta   90.00
_cell.angle_gamma   90.00
#
_symmetry.space_group_name_H-M   'P 1'
#
loop_
_entity.id
_entity.type
_entity.pdbx_description
1 polymer ?
#
loop_
_entity_poly.entity_id
_entity_poly.type
_entity_poly.pdbx_seq_one_letter_code
_entity_poly.pdbx_strand_id
1 'polypeptide(L)'
;MQKHLTEEEFAQVRTRIISGQASICIPRRVARQFFTHTSNSSIKNTTDSSAHWQKSLVWMGVSAAPILLLVCGLVVIDSSGWWAAVTVPTIGIFWTILAGLTAEDGDWPSVTIALGLAIACYFLLPPTYSVPLLLFVSSLWIHRMTYILAQELLISLVSDSYPAWEMLTDHIDLDDPAMPE
;
A
#
# COMPACT_ATOMS: atom_id res chain seq x y z
N MET A 1 3.42 20.07 -17.73
CA MET A 1 3.74 21.20 -16.86
C MET A 1 2.52 21.37 -15.96
N GLN A 2 2.50 20.75 -14.78
CA GLN A 2 1.30 20.69 -13.95
C GLN A 2 1.06 22.05 -13.28
N LYS A 3 -0.17 22.56 -13.43
CA LYS A 3 -0.57 23.91 -13.01
C LYS A 3 -0.68 23.94 -11.48
N HIS A 4 0.13 24.76 -10.83
CA HIS A 4 -0.09 25.10 -9.43
C HIS A 4 -1.45 25.80 -9.32
N LEU A 5 -2.40 25.12 -8.65
CA LEU A 5 -3.73 25.67 -8.41
C LEU A 5 -3.63 26.73 -7.34
N THR A 6 -4.39 27.81 -7.49
CA THR A 6 -4.65 28.75 -6.40
C THR A 6 -5.63 28.15 -5.38
N GLU A 7 -5.67 28.70 -4.16
CA GLU A 7 -6.56 28.22 -3.09
C GLU A 7 -8.05 28.22 -3.51
N GLU A 8 -8.46 29.19 -4.32
CA GLU A 8 -9.81 29.28 -4.88
C GLU A 8 -10.09 28.19 -5.92
N GLU A 9 -9.12 27.89 -6.80
CA GLU A 9 -9.22 26.81 -7.77
C GLU A 9 -9.24 25.44 -7.06
N PHE A 10 -8.47 25.28 -5.98
CA PHE A 10 -8.50 24.07 -5.16
C PHE A 10 -9.86 23.83 -4.51
N ALA A 11 -10.54 24.86 -4.01
CA ALA A 11 -11.89 24.71 -3.45
C ALA A 11 -12.90 24.20 -4.50
N GLN A 12 -12.76 24.63 -5.76
CA GLN A 12 -13.58 24.16 -6.87
C GLN A 12 -13.25 22.72 -7.27
N VAL A 13 -11.97 22.34 -7.28
CA VAL A 13 -11.52 20.97 -7.53
C VAL A 13 -11.99 20.03 -6.41
N ARG A 14 -11.85 20.43 -5.14
CA ARG A 14 -12.35 19.70 -3.97
C ARG A 14 -13.84 19.39 -4.07
N THR A 15 -14.64 20.38 -4.45
CA THR A 15 -16.09 20.19 -4.61
C THR A 15 -16.40 19.17 -5.72
N ARG A 16 -15.62 19.17 -6.80
CA ARG A 16 -15.74 18.20 -7.92
C ARG A 16 -15.26 16.80 -7.57
N ILE A 17 -14.24 16.67 -6.72
CA ILE A 17 -13.81 15.38 -6.18
C ILE A 17 -14.90 14.79 -5.28
N ILE A 18 -15.49 15.60 -4.39
CA ILE A 18 -16.59 15.16 -3.52
C ILE A 18 -17.83 14.77 -4.33
N SER A 19 -18.12 15.45 -5.44
CA SER A 19 -19.24 15.12 -6.33
C SER A 19 -18.95 13.94 -7.28
N GLY A 20 -17.74 13.36 -7.25
CA GLY A 20 -17.32 12.27 -8.11
C GLY A 20 -17.05 12.67 -9.56
N GLN A 21 -16.92 13.98 -9.84
CA GLN A 21 -16.68 14.53 -11.17
C GLN A 21 -15.19 14.67 -11.50
N ALA A 22 -14.29 14.55 -10.51
CA ALA A 22 -12.85 14.56 -10.68
C ALA A 22 -12.20 13.48 -9.79
N SER A 23 -11.08 12.90 -10.24
CA SER A 23 -10.33 11.89 -9.49
C SER A 23 -8.86 12.30 -9.33
N ILE A 24 -8.33 12.07 -8.13
CA ILE A 24 -6.91 12.26 -7.83
C ILE A 24 -6.21 10.90 -7.91
N CYS A 25 -5.20 10.81 -8.77
CA CYS A 25 -4.32 9.66 -8.85
C CYS A 25 -2.94 10.02 -8.29
N ILE A 26 -2.56 9.37 -7.19
CA ILE A 26 -1.20 9.45 -6.63
C ILE A 26 -0.55 8.07 -6.70
N PRO A 27 0.69 7.94 -7.21
CA PRO A 27 1.39 6.66 -7.23
C PRO A 27 1.55 6.05 -5.83
N ARG A 28 1.25 4.76 -5.70
CA ARG A 28 1.33 4.00 -4.43
C ARG A 28 2.69 4.11 -3.74
N ARG A 29 3.78 4.14 -4.52
CA ARG A 29 5.15 4.29 -4.01
C ARG A 29 5.35 5.63 -3.31
N VAL A 30 4.87 6.72 -3.92
CA VAL A 30 4.96 8.08 -3.37
C VAL A 30 4.18 8.17 -2.07
N ALA A 31 2.97 7.59 -2.03
CA ALA A 31 2.14 7.57 -0.84
C ALA A 31 2.81 6.86 0.35
N ARG A 32 3.38 5.67 0.11
CA ARG A 32 4.14 4.96 1.14
C ARG A 32 5.35 5.78 1.61
N GLN A 33 6.13 6.31 0.68
CA GLN A 33 7.34 7.09 0.99
C GLN A 33 7.00 8.33 1.82
N PHE A 34 5.88 9.01 1.53
CA PHE A 34 5.40 10.14 2.32
C PHE A 34 5.13 9.74 3.78
N PHE A 35 4.44 8.63 4.03
CA PHE A 35 4.16 8.20 5.40
C PHE A 35 5.37 7.60 6.13
N THR A 36 6.35 7.02 5.43
CA THR A 36 7.54 6.43 6.06
C THR A 36 8.71 7.41 6.24
N HIS A 37 8.89 8.39 5.35
CA HIS A 37 10.04 9.30 5.36
C HIS A 37 9.72 10.74 5.76
N THR A 38 8.48 11.22 5.59
CA THR A 38 8.14 12.58 6.01
C THR A 38 8.02 12.63 7.54
N SER A 39 8.65 13.61 8.19
CA SER A 39 8.55 13.78 9.64
C SER A 39 7.14 14.21 10.06
N ASN A 40 6.68 13.85 11.27
CA ASN A 40 5.36 14.30 11.76
C ASN A 40 5.31 15.80 12.05
N SER A 41 6.45 16.40 12.40
CA SER A 41 6.56 17.86 12.54
C SER A 41 6.35 18.56 11.21
N SER A 42 6.86 18.02 10.10
CA SER A 42 6.61 18.60 8.77
C SER A 42 5.12 18.56 8.39
N ILE A 43 4.43 17.43 8.60
CA ILE A 43 3.00 17.33 8.29
C ILE A 43 2.18 18.23 9.22
N LYS A 44 2.48 18.25 10.52
CA LYS A 44 1.75 19.09 11.47
C LYS A 44 1.96 20.58 11.19
N ASN A 45 3.16 20.99 10.81
CA ASN A 45 3.47 22.39 10.50
C ASN A 45 2.85 22.86 9.18
N THR A 46 2.57 21.94 8.25
CA THR A 46 2.02 22.28 6.93
C THR A 46 0.51 22.09 6.86
N THR A 47 -0.03 21.07 7.51
CA THR A 47 -1.43 20.64 7.35
C THR A 47 -2.32 20.98 8.56
N ASP A 48 -1.74 21.50 9.65
CA ASP A 48 -2.39 21.75 10.97
C ASP A 48 -3.10 20.53 11.60
N SER A 49 -3.05 19.38 10.93
CA SER A 49 -3.64 18.12 11.33
C SER A 49 -2.55 17.10 11.62
N SER A 50 -2.75 16.32 12.69
CA SER A 50 -1.77 15.35 13.13
C SER A 50 -2.01 13.98 12.48
N ALA A 51 -1.22 13.64 11.47
CA ALA A 51 -1.27 12.34 10.77
C ALA A 51 -0.61 11.17 11.57
N HIS A 52 -0.52 11.27 12.90
CA HIS A 52 0.15 10.27 13.74
C HIS A 52 -0.46 8.88 13.62
N TRP A 53 -1.79 8.80 13.63
CA TRP A 53 -2.53 7.53 13.55
C TRP A 53 -2.32 6.85 12.19
N GLN A 54 -2.44 7.62 11.11
CA GLN A 54 -2.27 7.17 9.73
C GLN A 54 -0.85 6.63 9.51
N LYS A 55 0.18 7.35 9.98
CA LYS A 55 1.56 6.88 9.93
C LYS A 55 1.81 5.61 10.72
N SER A 56 1.27 5.53 11.94
CA SER A 56 1.42 4.34 12.78
C SER A 56 0.87 3.10 12.07
N LEU A 57 -0.30 3.24 11.45
CA LEU A 57 -0.94 2.17 10.71
C LEU A 57 -0.09 1.71 9.50
N VAL A 58 0.41 2.66 8.70
CA VAL A 58 1.33 2.34 7.58
C VAL A 58 2.62 1.69 8.09
N TRP A 59 3.20 2.17 9.19
CA TRP A 59 4.41 1.60 9.80
C TRP A 59 4.20 0.18 10.31
N MET A 60 3.06 -0.10 10.94
CA MET A 60 2.69 -1.44 11.38
C MET A 60 2.61 -2.39 10.17
N GLY A 61 1.95 -1.99 9.09
CA GLY A 61 1.87 -2.80 7.86
C GLY A 61 3.23 -3.04 7.19
N VAL A 62 4.05 -1.99 7.07
CA VAL A 62 5.40 -2.06 6.52
C VAL A 62 6.32 -2.99 7.33
N SER A 63 6.14 -3.04 8.65
CA SER A 63 6.95 -3.88 9.54
C SER A 63 6.40 -5.30 9.66
N ALA A 64 5.08 -5.47 9.67
CA ALA A 64 4.43 -6.77 9.82
C ALA A 64 4.72 -7.70 8.64
N ALA A 65 4.74 -7.19 7.41
CA ALA A 65 5.04 -7.98 6.21
C ALA A 65 6.40 -8.71 6.29
N PRO A 66 7.55 -8.02 6.47
CA PRO A 66 8.84 -8.70 6.57
C PRO A 66 8.94 -9.60 7.81
N ILE A 67 8.29 -9.25 8.93
CA ILE A 67 8.25 -10.11 10.11
C ILE A 67 7.54 -11.43 9.80
N LEU A 68 6.37 -11.40 9.15
CA LEU A 68 5.66 -12.60 8.72
C LEU A 68 6.46 -13.45 7.74
N LEU A 69 7.18 -12.82 6.82
CA LEU A 69 8.07 -13.51 5.90
C LEU A 69 9.23 -14.21 6.64
N LEU A 70 9.83 -13.54 7.64
CA LEU A 70 10.87 -14.14 8.48
C LEU A 70 10.35 -15.31 9.31
N VAL A 71 9.18 -15.15 9.93
CA VAL A 71 8.52 -16.25 10.67
C VAL A 71 8.20 -17.41 9.75
N CYS A 72 7.71 -17.14 8.53
CA CYS A 72 7.53 -18.17 7.50
C CYS A 72 8.82 -18.93 7.23
N GLY A 73 9.94 -18.22 7.05
CA GLY A 73 11.26 -18.85 6.85
C GLY A 73 11.67 -19.74 8.03
N LEU A 74 11.47 -19.28 9.27
CA LEU A 74 11.77 -20.05 10.48
C LEU A 74 10.94 -21.35 10.57
N VAL A 75 9.64 -21.30 10.25
CA VAL A 75 8.77 -22.49 10.23
C VAL A 75 9.21 -23.48 9.16
N VAL A 76 9.65 -23.00 7.99
CA VAL A 76 10.18 -23.87 6.93
C VAL A 76 11.51 -24.51 7.33
N ILE A 77 12.40 -23.77 8.02
CA ILE A 77 13.67 -24.31 8.54
C ILE A 77 13.41 -25.46 9.51
N ASP A 78 12.52 -25.24 10.47
CA ASP A 78 12.20 -26.20 11.52
C ASP A 78 11.63 -27.51 10.94
N SER A 79 10.80 -27.40 9.90
CA SER A 79 10.11 -28.56 9.30
C SER A 79 10.89 -29.28 8.20
N SER A 80 11.66 -28.57 7.39
CA SER A 80 12.20 -29.08 6.11
C SER A 80 13.73 -28.93 5.99
N GLY A 81 14.38 -28.37 7.01
CA GLY A 81 15.82 -28.14 7.04
C GLY A 81 16.26 -26.83 6.36
N TRP A 82 17.54 -26.46 6.57
CA TRP A 82 18.05 -25.14 6.20
C TRP A 82 17.99 -24.83 4.70
N TRP A 83 18.11 -25.85 3.84
CA TRP A 83 18.07 -25.66 2.40
C TRP A 83 16.68 -25.20 1.94
N ALA A 84 15.60 -25.73 2.55
CA ALA A 84 14.23 -25.32 2.24
C ALA A 84 13.95 -23.86 2.62
N ALA A 85 14.68 -23.32 3.60
CA ALA A 85 14.58 -21.92 4.04
C ALA A 85 14.90 -20.90 2.95
N VAL A 86 15.75 -21.26 1.99
CA VAL A 86 16.16 -20.39 0.89
C VAL A 86 15.29 -20.68 -0.33
N THR A 87 15.06 -21.96 -0.66
CA THR A 87 14.34 -22.35 -1.87
C THR A 87 12.87 -21.95 -1.81
N VAL A 88 12.20 -22.15 -0.67
CA VAL A 88 10.75 -21.89 -0.55
C VAL A 88 10.41 -20.40 -0.69
N PRO A 89 11.07 -19.47 0.04
CA PRO A 89 10.82 -18.04 -0.17
C PRO A 89 11.24 -17.56 -1.56
N THR A 90 12.34 -18.09 -2.12
CA THR A 90 12.82 -17.68 -3.45
C THR A 90 11.85 -18.11 -4.54
N ILE A 91 11.34 -19.35 -4.50
CA ILE A 91 10.31 -19.83 -5.43
C ILE A 91 9.01 -19.04 -5.24
N GLY A 92 8.63 -18.76 -3.98
CA GLY A 92 7.44 -17.95 -3.67
C GLY A 92 7.55 -16.55 -4.27
N ILE A 93 8.66 -15.84 -4.04
CA ILE A 93 8.91 -14.50 -4.59
C ILE A 93 8.91 -14.56 -6.12
N PHE A 94 9.63 -15.51 -6.72
CA PHE A 94 9.68 -15.68 -8.17
C PHE A 94 8.29 -15.91 -8.77
N TRP A 95 7.48 -16.77 -8.16
CA TRP A 95 6.11 -17.04 -8.58
C TRP A 95 5.23 -15.79 -8.46
N THR A 96 5.37 -15.00 -7.41
CA THR A 96 4.57 -13.78 -7.21
C THR A 96 4.90 -12.67 -8.20
N ILE A 97 6.16 -12.58 -8.63
CA ILE A 97 6.59 -11.69 -9.71
C ILE A 97 5.98 -12.17 -11.04
N LEU A 98 6.07 -13.47 -11.32
CA LEU A 98 5.56 -14.06 -12.56
C LEU A 98 4.02 -13.99 -12.66
N ALA A 99 3.33 -14.17 -11.54
CA ALA A 99 1.88 -14.04 -11.43
C ALA A 99 1.39 -12.58 -11.41
N GLY A 100 2.29 -11.59 -11.52
CA GLY A 100 1.94 -10.17 -11.51
C GLY A 100 1.36 -9.67 -10.18
N LEU A 101 1.48 -10.45 -9.10
CA LEU A 101 0.95 -10.08 -7.78
C LEU A 101 1.76 -8.95 -7.12
N THR A 102 2.96 -8.66 -7.64
CA THR A 102 3.83 -7.55 -7.22
C THR A 102 3.81 -6.37 -8.18
N ALA A 103 3.05 -6.41 -9.27
CA ALA A 103 2.92 -5.27 -10.18
C ALA A 103 2.21 -4.10 -9.48
N GLU A 104 2.69 -2.87 -9.71
CA GLU A 104 2.12 -1.66 -9.09
C GLU A 104 0.64 -1.44 -9.45
N ASP A 105 0.28 -1.79 -10.68
CA ASP A 105 -1.09 -1.74 -11.22
C ASP A 105 -1.87 -3.03 -10.99
N GLY A 106 -1.29 -3.99 -10.25
CA GLY A 106 -1.93 -5.27 -10.02
C GLY A 106 -3.32 -5.08 -9.40
N ASP A 107 -4.19 -6.04 -9.68
CA ASP A 107 -5.57 -6.10 -9.16
C ASP A 107 -5.61 -6.61 -7.71
N TRP A 108 -6.09 -5.78 -6.77
CA TRP A 108 -6.17 -6.10 -5.33
C TRP A 108 -7.08 -7.31 -4.97
N PRO A 109 -8.15 -7.63 -5.74
CA PRO A 109 -8.93 -8.83 -5.58
C PRO A 109 -8.09 -10.09 -5.76
N SER A 110 -7.12 -10.13 -6.68
CA SER A 110 -6.32 -11.34 -6.89
C SER A 110 -5.54 -11.76 -5.64
N VAL A 111 -4.98 -10.80 -4.90
CA VAL A 111 -4.24 -11.08 -3.65
C VAL A 111 -5.18 -11.43 -2.52
N THR A 112 -6.38 -10.85 -2.50
CA THR A 112 -7.43 -11.21 -1.53
C THR A 112 -7.97 -12.61 -1.77
N ILE A 113 -8.14 -13.01 -3.03
CA ILE A 113 -8.51 -14.38 -3.41
C ILE A 113 -7.41 -15.36 -3.00
N ALA A 114 -6.14 -15.02 -3.25
CA ALA A 114 -5.01 -15.84 -2.83
C ALA A 114 -4.99 -16.04 -1.30
N LEU A 115 -5.29 -14.99 -0.52
CA LEU A 115 -5.43 -15.10 0.93
C LEU A 115 -6.58 -16.05 1.32
N GLY A 116 -7.75 -15.92 0.67
CA GLY A 116 -8.88 -16.82 0.89
C GLY A 116 -8.53 -18.28 0.60
N LEU A 117 -7.80 -18.55 -0.48
CA LEU A 117 -7.31 -19.88 -0.82
C LEU A 117 -6.28 -20.38 0.20
N ALA A 118 -5.37 -19.54 0.67
CA ALA A 118 -4.40 -19.91 1.70
C ALA A 118 -5.09 -20.28 3.04
N ILE A 119 -6.15 -19.55 3.41
CA ILE A 119 -7.00 -19.87 4.56
C ILE A 119 -7.72 -21.20 4.33
N ALA A 120 -8.27 -21.46 3.14
CA ALA A 120 -8.88 -22.76 2.85
C ALA A 120 -7.86 -23.91 2.95
N CYS A 121 -6.67 -23.72 2.38
CA CYS A 121 -5.55 -24.68 2.49
C CYS A 121 -5.12 -24.92 3.94
N TYR A 122 -5.26 -23.93 4.83
CA TYR A 122 -5.01 -24.11 6.26
C TYR A 122 -5.87 -25.20 6.92
N PHE A 123 -7.12 -25.34 6.48
CA PHE A 123 -8.01 -26.38 6.99
C PHE A 123 -7.91 -27.71 6.23
N LEU A 124 -7.34 -27.72 5.02
CA LEU A 124 -7.31 -28.89 4.13
C LEU A 124 -5.96 -29.63 4.11
N LEU A 125 -4.85 -28.94 4.38
CA LEU A 125 -3.49 -29.49 4.28
C LEU A 125 -2.84 -29.69 5.65
N PRO A 126 -1.87 -30.62 5.75
CA PRO A 126 -1.06 -30.79 6.96
C PRO A 126 -0.37 -29.47 7.38
N PRO A 127 -0.22 -29.20 8.69
CA PRO A 127 0.38 -27.98 9.21
C PRO A 127 1.75 -27.64 8.63
N THR A 128 2.53 -28.67 8.28
CA THR A 128 3.85 -28.57 7.66
C THR A 128 3.84 -27.73 6.36
N TYR A 129 2.75 -27.77 5.60
CA TYR A 129 2.62 -27.06 4.33
C TYR A 129 1.70 -25.85 4.44
N SER A 130 0.61 -25.97 5.21
CA SER A 130 -0.38 -24.90 5.31
C SER A 130 0.09 -23.69 6.08
N VAL A 131 0.84 -23.87 7.18
CA VAL A 131 1.29 -22.75 8.01
C VAL A 131 2.27 -21.85 7.25
N PRO A 132 3.33 -22.36 6.59
CA PRO A 132 4.20 -21.53 5.74
C PRO A 132 3.44 -20.83 4.62
N LEU A 133 2.54 -21.53 3.94
CA LEU A 133 1.75 -20.96 2.85
C LEU A 133 0.90 -19.77 3.35
N LEU A 134 0.21 -19.95 4.47
CA LEU A 134 -0.61 -18.90 5.07
C LEU A 134 0.23 -17.69 5.50
N LEU A 135 1.36 -17.91 6.16
CA LEU A 135 2.27 -16.84 6.59
C LEU A 135 2.83 -16.07 5.39
N PHE A 136 3.24 -16.78 4.33
CA PHE A 136 3.76 -16.19 3.11
C PHE A 136 2.72 -15.33 2.39
N VAL A 137 1.52 -15.89 2.15
CA VAL A 137 0.45 -15.17 1.47
C VAL A 137 -0.06 -14.00 2.31
N SER A 138 -0.14 -14.15 3.63
CA SER A 138 -0.50 -13.05 4.55
C SER A 138 0.53 -11.93 4.51
N SER A 139 1.82 -12.25 4.46
CA SER A 139 2.89 -11.25 4.29
C SER A 139 2.69 -10.41 3.02
N LEU A 140 2.41 -11.06 1.89
CA LEU A 140 2.16 -10.37 0.62
C LEU A 140 0.88 -9.52 0.66
N TRP A 141 -0.18 -10.06 1.25
CA TRP A 141 -1.46 -9.35 1.40
C TRP A 141 -1.28 -8.10 2.26
N ILE A 142 -0.63 -8.20 3.42
CA ILE A 142 -0.34 -7.05 4.29
C ILE A 142 0.55 -6.05 3.56
N HIS A 143 1.61 -6.51 2.90
CA HIS A 143 2.49 -5.64 2.13
C HIS A 143 1.69 -4.80 1.16
N ARG A 144 0.82 -5.42 0.36
CA ARG A 144 0.06 -4.75 -0.68
C ARG A 144 -1.08 -3.88 -0.15
N MET A 145 -1.82 -4.35 0.84
CA MET A 145 -2.86 -3.54 1.48
C MET A 145 -2.28 -2.30 2.16
N THR A 146 -1.05 -2.37 2.65
CA THR A 146 -0.36 -1.20 3.20
C THR A 146 -0.13 -0.11 2.13
N TYR A 147 0.18 -0.49 0.88
CA TYR A 147 0.30 0.49 -0.21
C TYR A 147 -1.04 1.10 -0.61
N ILE A 148 -2.08 0.28 -0.72
CA ILE A 148 -3.43 0.76 -1.07
C ILE A 148 -3.92 1.72 0.02
N LEU A 149 -3.79 1.32 1.28
CA LEU A 149 -4.17 2.15 2.41
C LEU A 149 -3.35 3.44 2.49
N ALA A 150 -2.04 3.38 2.26
CA ALA A 150 -1.21 4.58 2.20
C ALA A 150 -1.69 5.52 1.08
N GLN A 151 -2.03 4.98 -0.08
CA GLN A 151 -2.55 5.76 -1.21
C GLN A 151 -3.88 6.45 -0.85
N GLU A 152 -4.86 5.71 -0.31
CA GLU A 152 -6.16 6.27 0.08
C GLU A 152 -6.02 7.34 1.17
N LEU A 153 -5.18 7.10 2.18
CA LEU A 153 -4.93 8.07 3.24
C LEU A 153 -4.27 9.33 2.70
N LEU A 154 -3.37 9.22 1.71
CA LEU A 154 -2.74 10.37 1.10
C LEU A 154 -3.71 11.15 0.22
N ILE A 155 -4.52 10.46 -0.59
CA ILE A 155 -5.56 11.09 -1.42
C ILE A 155 -6.52 11.88 -0.55
N SER A 156 -7.00 11.29 0.57
CA SER A 156 -7.87 11.99 1.52
C SER A 156 -7.19 13.23 2.11
N LEU A 157 -5.93 13.13 2.53
CA LEU A 157 -5.17 14.26 3.08
C LEU A 157 -5.03 15.40 2.06
N VAL A 158 -4.70 15.06 0.83
CA VAL A 158 -4.50 16.00 -0.29
C VAL A 158 -5.82 16.64 -0.71
N SER A 159 -6.94 15.90 -0.70
CA SER A 159 -8.26 16.44 -1.04
C SER A 159 -8.82 17.39 0.01
N ASP A 160 -8.40 17.25 1.26
CA ASP A 160 -8.92 18.05 2.37
C ASP A 160 -8.02 19.24 2.76
N SER A 161 -6.76 19.26 2.33
CA SER A 161 -5.81 20.29 2.71
C SER A 161 -5.03 20.84 1.51
N TYR A 162 -5.23 22.14 1.22
CA TYR A 162 -4.51 22.86 0.18
C TYR A 162 -2.97 22.84 0.39
N PRO A 163 -2.44 23.05 1.61
CA PRO A 163 -0.99 22.88 1.84
C PRO A 163 -0.46 21.48 1.52
N ALA A 164 -1.24 20.43 1.76
CA ALA A 164 -0.84 19.06 1.41
C ALA A 164 -0.88 18.84 -0.12
N TRP A 165 -1.86 19.43 -0.79
CA TRP A 165 -1.93 19.48 -2.24
C TRP A 165 -0.72 20.17 -2.86
N GLU A 166 -0.37 21.36 -2.37
CA GLU A 166 0.78 22.13 -2.86
C GLU A 166 2.09 21.35 -2.71
N MET A 167 2.30 20.71 -1.55
CA MET A 167 3.49 19.90 -1.28
C MET A 167 3.63 18.68 -2.21
N LEU A 168 2.51 18.14 -2.69
CA LEU A 168 2.47 16.92 -3.51
C LEU A 168 2.06 17.17 -4.96
N THR A 169 1.94 18.44 -5.38
CA THR A 169 1.44 18.82 -6.71
C THR A 169 2.23 18.13 -7.83
N ASP A 170 3.55 18.00 -7.69
CA ASP A 170 4.42 17.35 -8.68
C ASP A 170 4.18 15.82 -8.83
N HIS A 171 3.37 15.23 -7.94
CA HIS A 171 3.10 13.80 -7.89
C HIS A 171 1.59 13.48 -7.98
N ILE A 172 0.76 14.49 -8.23
CA ILE A 172 -0.69 14.35 -8.34
C ILE A 172 -1.07 14.39 -9.81
N ASP A 173 -1.58 13.28 -10.33
CA ASP A 173 -2.27 13.26 -11.61
C ASP A 173 -3.76 13.51 -11.35
N LEU A 174 -4.25 14.66 -11.81
CA LEU A 174 -5.66 15.04 -11.71
C LEU A 174 -6.37 14.67 -13.02
N ASP A 175 -7.36 13.77 -12.92
CA ASP A 175 -8.29 13.48 -14.00
C ASP A 175 -9.56 14.30 -13.78
N ASP A 176 -9.63 15.47 -14.43
CA ASP A 176 -10.74 16.43 -14.34
C ASP A 176 -11.20 16.85 -15.75
N PRO A 177 -12.37 16.39 -16.22
CA PRO A 177 -12.87 16.68 -17.57
C PRO A 177 -13.24 18.16 -17.78
N ALA A 178 -13.27 18.98 -16.73
CA ALA A 178 -13.55 20.41 -16.80
C ALA A 178 -12.29 21.31 -16.73
N MET A 179 -11.09 20.73 -16.60
CA MET A 179 -9.81 21.42 -16.78
C MET A 179 -8.99 20.73 -17.87
N PRO A 180 -9.11 21.15 -19.15
CA PRO A 180 -8.23 20.65 -20.19
C PRO A 180 -6.78 21.11 -19.92
N GLU A 181 -5.82 20.23 -20.23
CA GLU A 181 -4.36 20.44 -20.09
C GLU A 181 -3.86 21.81 -20.59
#